data_AF-A0A357MB24-F1
#
_entry.id   AF-A0A357MB24-F1
#
_cell.length_a   1.000
_cell.length_b   1.000
_cell.length_c   1.000
_cell.angle_alpha   90.00
_cell.angle_beta   90.00
_cell.angle_gamma   90.00
#
_symmetry.space_group_name_H-M   'P 1'
#
loop_
_entity.id
_entity.type
_entity.pdbx_description
1 polymer ?
#
loop_
_entity_poly.entity_id
_entity_poly.type
_entity_poly.pdbx_seq_one_letter_code
_entity_poly.pdbx_strand_id
1 'polypeptide(L)'
;MFAESFCELHEETFHTYMMLEAYHCLVVKKPSNVGGYLRLATEEYITTIAEFMQKYVHNCFMKGNTNALCGCQNPVSNKVYQSIGFVEAGRIADIKFDLRPYR
;
A
#
# COMPACT_ATOMS: atom_id res chain seq x y z
N MET A 1 -16.15 13.68 3.66
CA MET A 1 -15.42 13.43 4.94
C MET A 1 -15.20 14.75 5.67
N PHE A 2 -14.87 14.75 6.98
CA PHE A 2 -14.66 15.99 7.74
C PHE A 2 -13.60 16.92 7.10
N ALA A 3 -12.47 16.37 6.63
CA ALA A 3 -11.42 17.16 5.99
C ALA A 3 -11.87 17.85 4.69
N GLU A 4 -12.66 17.16 3.85
CA GLU A 4 -13.27 17.74 2.65
C GLU A 4 -14.17 18.92 3.02
N SER A 5 -15.13 18.69 3.90
CA SER A 5 -16.11 19.71 4.29
C SER A 5 -15.48 20.89 5.04
N PHE A 6 -14.40 20.65 5.81
CA PHE A 6 -13.63 21.70 6.47
C PHE A 6 -12.88 22.56 5.44
N CYS A 7 -12.17 21.93 4.51
CA CYS A 7 -11.42 22.63 3.47
C CYS A 7 -12.32 23.41 2.50
N GLU A 8 -13.47 22.85 2.12
CA GLU A 8 -14.49 23.57 1.32
C GLU A 8 -14.99 24.84 2.00
N LEU A 9 -15.18 24.81 3.33
CA LEU A 9 -15.63 25.96 4.11
C LEU A 9 -14.54 27.04 4.25
N HIS A 10 -13.28 26.62 4.29
CA HIS A 10 -12.14 27.49 4.57
C HIS A 10 -11.34 27.88 3.32
N GLU A 11 -11.80 27.52 2.12
CA GLU A 11 -11.07 27.71 0.85
C GLU A 11 -9.65 27.13 0.86
N GLU A 12 -9.43 26.09 1.67
CA GLU A 12 -8.16 25.37 1.73
C GLU A 12 -8.21 24.11 0.86
N THR A 13 -7.05 23.55 0.53
CA THR A 13 -6.95 22.25 -0.15
C THR A 13 -6.38 21.22 0.80
N PHE A 14 -7.08 20.09 1.01
CA PHE A 14 -6.47 18.93 1.64
C PHE A 14 -5.96 17.95 0.58
N HIS A 15 -4.92 17.21 0.93
CA HIS A 15 -4.35 16.17 0.09
C HIS A 15 -4.22 14.89 0.91
N THR A 16 -4.62 13.78 0.30
CA THR A 16 -4.46 12.46 0.91
C THR A 16 -3.19 11.82 0.36
N TYR A 17 -2.33 11.38 1.27
CA TYR A 17 -1.06 10.72 0.93
C TYR A 17 -1.06 9.27 1.40
N MET A 18 -0.48 8.37 0.59
CA MET A 18 -0.22 6.99 0.99
C MET A 18 1.26 6.82 1.35
N MET A 19 1.50 6.22 2.51
CA MET A 19 2.82 5.78 2.95
C MET A 19 2.96 4.28 2.72
N LEU A 20 3.98 3.87 1.95
CA LEU A 20 4.36 2.46 1.81
C LEU A 20 5.73 2.21 2.43
N GLU A 21 5.87 1.09 3.13
CA GLU A 21 7.17 0.62 3.61
C GLU A 21 7.71 -0.43 2.64
N ALA A 22 8.93 -0.21 2.16
CA ALA A 22 9.64 -1.14 1.31
C ALA A 22 10.46 -2.10 2.16
N TYR A 23 10.46 -3.37 1.79
CA TYR A 23 11.23 -4.41 2.45
C TYR A 23 12.07 -5.17 1.44
N HIS A 24 13.26 -5.60 1.84
CA HIS A 24 14.12 -6.45 1.01
C HIS A 24 14.59 -7.66 1.80
N CYS A 25 14.86 -8.77 1.12
CA CYS A 25 15.32 -10.01 1.73
C CYS A 25 16.47 -10.59 0.88
N LEU A 26 17.65 -10.68 1.47
CA LEU A 26 18.83 -11.24 0.80
C LEU A 26 18.80 -12.78 0.78
N VAL A 27 18.21 -13.39 1.81
CA VAL A 27 18.07 -14.84 1.95
C VAL A 27 16.64 -15.15 2.39
N VAL A 28 15.81 -15.57 1.44
CA VAL A 28 14.41 -15.89 1.68
C VAL A 28 14.27 -17.07 2.63
N LYS A 29 13.64 -16.86 3.78
CA LYS A 29 13.18 -17.96 4.64
C LYS A 29 11.77 -18.37 4.22
N LYS A 30 11.65 -19.47 3.48
CA LYS A 30 10.35 -19.98 3.05
C LYS A 30 9.53 -20.41 4.27
N PRO A 31 8.26 -19.97 4.41
CA PRO A 31 7.39 -20.44 5.49
C PRO A 31 7.12 -21.95 5.34
N SER A 32 7.19 -22.66 6.47
CA SER A 32 6.91 -24.10 6.52
C SER A 32 5.41 -24.35 6.27
N ASN A 33 5.08 -25.39 5.50
CA ASN A 33 3.71 -25.83 5.22
C ASN A 33 2.82 -24.84 4.44
N VAL A 34 3.40 -23.86 3.73
CA VAL A 34 2.67 -23.01 2.78
C VAL A 34 3.05 -23.41 1.36
N GLY A 35 2.07 -23.90 0.59
CA GLY A 35 2.26 -24.21 -0.83
C GLY A 35 2.42 -22.94 -1.68
N GLY A 36 3.22 -23.02 -2.74
CA GLY A 36 3.43 -21.92 -3.68
C GLY A 36 4.90 -21.72 -4.07
N TYR A 37 5.17 -20.67 -4.84
CA TYR A 37 6.51 -20.30 -5.27
C TYR A 37 6.66 -18.77 -5.23
N LEU A 38 7.87 -18.30 -4.94
CA LEU A 38 8.25 -16.92 -5.13
C LEU A 38 8.79 -16.77 -6.55
N ARG A 39 8.32 -15.76 -7.28
CA ARG A 39 8.88 -15.38 -8.58
C ARG A 39 9.55 -14.03 -8.46
N LEU A 40 10.68 -13.89 -9.14
CA LEU A 40 11.27 -12.58 -9.39
C LEU A 40 10.31 -11.80 -10.29
N ALA A 41 10.01 -10.56 -9.92
CA ALA A 41 9.21 -9.69 -10.76
C ALA A 41 10.01 -9.32 -12.02
N THR A 42 9.48 -9.69 -13.19
CA THR A 42 9.90 -9.25 -14.51
C THR A 42 8.92 -8.23 -15.09
N GLU A 43 9.26 -7.61 -16.23
CA GLU A 43 8.39 -6.65 -16.93
C GLU A 43 7.02 -7.23 -17.30
N GLU A 44 6.92 -8.54 -17.50
CA GLU A 44 5.67 -9.25 -17.79
C GLU A 44 4.60 -9.06 -16.69
N TYR A 45 5.01 -8.73 -15.46
CA TYR A 45 4.10 -8.55 -14.33
C TYR A 45 3.68 -7.09 -14.09
N ILE A 46 4.15 -6.13 -14.90
CA ILE A 46 3.85 -4.70 -14.70
C ILE A 46 2.34 -4.47 -14.62
N THR A 47 1.56 -5.01 -15.55
CA THR A 47 0.11 -4.86 -15.58
C THR A 47 -0.55 -5.44 -14.32
N THR A 48 -0.15 -6.65 -13.91
CA THR A 48 -0.69 -7.29 -12.71
C THR A 48 -0.38 -6.50 -11.45
N ILE A 49 0.85 -5.99 -11.32
CA ILE A 49 1.27 -5.15 -10.19
C ILE A 49 0.48 -3.83 -10.19
N ALA A 50 0.32 -3.19 -11.35
CA ALA A 50 -0.41 -1.94 -11.48
C ALA A 50 -1.89 -2.10 -11.11
N GLU A 51 -2.56 -3.15 -11.58
CA GLU A 51 -3.95 -3.45 -11.23
C GLU A 51 -4.12 -3.75 -9.74
N PHE A 52 -3.18 -4.51 -9.15
CA PHE A 52 -3.18 -4.76 -7.72
C PHE A 52 -3.06 -3.46 -6.93
N MET A 53 -2.11 -2.60 -7.30
CA MET A 53 -1.88 -1.31 -6.64
C MET A 53 -3.10 -0.39 -6.79
N GLN A 54 -3.73 -0.34 -7.97
CA GLN A 54 -4.95 0.44 -8.18
C GLN A 54 -6.07 -0.01 -7.24
N LYS A 55 -6.33 -1.32 -7.15
CA LYS A 55 -7.35 -1.88 -6.24
C LYS A 55 -7.01 -1.63 -4.78
N TYR A 56 -5.72 -1.75 -4.42
CA TYR A 56 -5.23 -1.49 -3.08
C TYR A 56 -5.49 -0.03 -2.66
N VAL A 57 -5.09 0.92 -3.51
CA VAL A 57 -5.28 2.36 -3.30
C VAL A 57 -6.75 2.72 -3.21
N HIS A 58 -7.58 2.18 -4.12
CA HIS A 58 -9.03 2.37 -4.07
C HIS A 58 -9.63 1.88 -2.74
N ASN A 59 -9.21 0.71 -2.26
CA ASN A 59 -9.70 0.19 -0.99
C ASN A 59 -9.21 0.99 0.22
N CYS A 60 -8.00 1.55 0.18
CA CYS A 60 -7.46 2.37 1.28
C CYS A 60 -8.12 3.75 1.37
N PHE A 61 -8.48 4.36 0.23
CA PHE A 61 -8.95 5.76 0.21
C PHE A 61 -10.43 5.96 -0.12
N MET A 62 -11.00 5.15 -1.01
CA MET A 62 -12.33 5.40 -1.58
C MET A 62 -13.45 4.66 -0.86
N LYS A 63 -13.17 3.46 -0.38
CA LYS A 63 -14.09 2.73 0.48
C LYS A 63 -13.73 3.07 1.92
N GLY A 64 -14.48 3.98 2.54
CA GLY A 64 -14.41 4.30 3.97
C GLY A 64 -14.81 3.12 4.88
N ASN A 65 -14.32 1.92 4.59
CA ASN A 65 -14.53 0.71 5.37
C ASN A 65 -13.31 0.54 6.28
N THR A 66 -13.59 0.52 7.57
CA THR A 66 -12.71 0.53 8.74
C THR A 66 -11.75 -0.66 8.87
N ASN A 67 -11.53 -1.43 7.81
CA ASN A 67 -10.63 -2.59 7.76
C ASN A 67 -9.57 -2.51 6.65
N ALA A 68 -9.42 -1.36 5.98
CA ALA A 68 -8.36 -1.17 5.00
C ALA A 68 -7.00 -1.15 5.70
N LEU A 69 -6.28 -2.26 5.59
CA LEU A 69 -4.91 -2.41 6.04
C LEU A 69 -4.00 -1.53 5.16
N CYS A 70 -3.94 -0.22 5.44
CA CYS A 70 -2.79 0.61 5.03
C CYS A 70 -1.54 -0.16 5.45
N GLY A 71 -0.53 -0.30 4.59
CA GLY A 71 0.72 -0.99 4.92
C GLY A 71 1.34 -0.43 6.19
N CYS A 72 1.11 0.86 6.44
CA CYS A 72 1.48 1.60 7.64
C CYS A 72 0.70 1.24 8.93
N GLN A 73 -0.52 0.71 8.81
CA GLN A 73 -1.45 0.41 9.92
C GLN A 73 -1.70 -1.08 10.10
N ASN A 74 -0.99 -1.94 9.37
CA ASN A 74 -0.98 -3.38 9.60
C ASN A 74 0.33 -3.82 10.28
N PRO A 75 0.50 -3.53 11.60
CA PRO A 75 1.71 -3.92 12.33
C PRO A 75 1.88 -5.44 12.40
N VAL A 76 0.85 -6.23 12.09
CA VAL A 76 0.91 -7.69 12.05
C VAL A 76 1.63 -8.15 10.77
N SER A 77 1.33 -7.58 9.60
CA SER A 77 2.04 -7.92 8.35
C SER A 77 3.53 -7.58 8.42
N ASN A 78 3.90 -6.44 9.00
CA ASN A 78 5.31 -6.07 9.14
C ASN A 78 6.10 -7.10 9.99
N LYS A 79 5.49 -7.60 11.06
CA LYS A 79 6.07 -8.68 11.88
C LYS A 79 6.19 -9.99 11.12
N VAL A 80 5.26 -10.30 10.21
CA VAL A 80 5.36 -11.49 9.35
C VAL A 80 6.51 -11.34 8.35
N TYR A 81 6.66 -10.20 7.68
CA TYR A 81 7.79 -9.97 6.76
C TYR A 81 9.13 -10.11 7.49
N GLN A 82 9.26 -9.51 8.68
CA GLN A 82 10.45 -9.63 9.51
C GLN A 82 10.74 -11.08 9.93
N SER A 83 9.72 -11.86 10.27
CA SER A 83 9.91 -13.27 10.70
C SER A 83 10.41 -14.18 9.58
N ILE A 84 10.05 -13.88 8.32
CA ILE A 84 10.56 -14.59 7.14
C ILE A 84 11.85 -13.97 6.55
N GLY A 85 12.49 -13.05 7.28
CA GLY A 85 13.83 -12.54 6.99
C GLY A 85 13.89 -11.29 6.12
N PHE A 86 12.76 -10.60 5.90
CA PHE A 86 12.77 -9.30 5.24
C PHE A 86 13.15 -8.19 6.22
N VAL A 87 13.93 -7.22 5.74
CA VAL A 87 14.40 -6.06 6.49
C VAL A 87 13.84 -4.80 5.83
N GLU A 88 13.51 -3.77 6.61
CA GLU A 88 13.06 -2.46 6.08
C GLU A 88 14.16 -1.90 5.16
N ALA A 89 13.76 -1.56 3.93
CA ALA A 89 14.64 -1.05 2.88
C ALA A 89 14.39 0.43 2.59
N GLY A 90 13.32 1.02 3.12
CA GLY A 90 12.96 2.41 2.93
C GLY A 90 11.47 2.66 2.99
N ARG A 91 11.08 3.91 2.72
CA ARG A 91 9.69 4.35 2.70
C ARG A 91 9.40 5.12 1.44
N ILE A 92 8.26 4.84 0.82
CA ILE A 92 7.72 5.61 -0.28
C ILE A 92 6.63 6.48 0.32
N ALA A 93 6.93 7.76 0.51
CA ALA A 93 6.16 8.66 1.34
C ALA A 93 5.16 9.54 0.60
N ASP A 94 5.31 9.67 -0.71
CA ASP A 94 4.65 10.75 -1.46
C ASP A 94 3.99 10.24 -2.73
N ILE A 95 3.19 9.18 -2.59
CA ILE A 95 2.32 8.76 -3.69
C ILE A 95 1.08 9.66 -3.66
N LYS A 96 1.17 10.77 -4.38
CA LYS A 96 0.05 11.68 -4.61
C LYS A 96 -0.88 11.09 -5.66
N PHE A 97 -2.15 10.90 -5.27
CA PHE A 97 -3.20 10.55 -6.21
C PHE A 97 -3.99 11.81 -6.56
N ASP A 98 -3.82 12.31 -7.78
CA ASP A 98 -4.72 13.32 -8.32
C ASP A 98 -6.05 12.64 -8.66
N LEU A 99 -6.97 12.65 -7.70
CA LEU A 99 -8.32 12.14 -7.87
C LEU A 99 -9.07 13.08 -8.82
N ARG A 100 -8.98 12.81 -10.12
CA ARG A 100 -9.90 13.44 -11.06
C ARG A 100 -11.29 12.84 -10.83
N PRO A 101 -12.33 13.67 -10.66
CA PRO A 101 -13.69 13.15 -10.57
C PRO A 101 -13.99 12.37 -11.86
N TYR A 102 -14.51 11.14 -11.70
CA TYR A 102 -14.99 10.32 -12.80
C TYR A 102 -16.09 11.14 -13.50
N ARG A 103 -15.89 11.48 -14.77
CA ARG A 103 -16.84 12.22 -15.60
C ARG A 103 -17.62 11.27 -16.48
#